data_AF-A0A161M3K7-F1
#
_entry.id   AF-A0A161M3K7-F1
#
_cell.length_a   1.000
_cell.length_b   1.000
_cell.length_c   1.000
_cell.angle_alpha   90.00
_cell.angle_beta   90.00
_cell.angle_gamma   90.00
#
_symmetry.space_group_name_H-M   'P 1'
#
loop_
_entity.id
_entity.type
_entity.pdbx_description
1 polymer ?
#
loop_
_entity_poly.entity_id
_entity_poly.type
_entity_poly.pdbx_seq_one_letter_code
_entity_poly.pdbx_strand_id
1 'polypeptide(L)'
;GKEYVHAIKRMSSLVVTKVLKLWLRRDFIFYSTKYGQEFHKCLKFLHNFTEKIIRERKITYLAQKAKQENNQFNDDDEVYLPKKRRAFLDSLIELDIQNPTLFTEKDIREEVDTFMFEGHDTTSAALVFALYQLGSNPDIQDKVYNELDAIFG
;
A
#
# COMPACT_ATOMS: atom_id res chain seq x y z
N GLY A 1 -0.87 1.64 11.39
CA GLY A 1 0.48 1.10 11.09
C GLY A 1 0.68 -0.28 11.68
N LYS A 2 1.10 -0.38 12.95
CA LYS A 2 1.43 -1.67 13.60
C LYS A 2 0.29 -2.70 13.58
N GLU A 3 -0.95 -2.27 13.85
CA GLU A 3 -2.14 -3.13 13.82
C GLU A 3 -2.44 -3.67 12.41
N TYR A 4 -2.21 -2.86 11.37
CA TYR A 4 -2.37 -3.26 9.97
C TYR A 4 -1.38 -4.36 9.58
N VAL A 5 -0.10 -4.17 9.89
CA VAL A 5 0.93 -5.19 9.64
C VAL A 5 0.62 -6.48 10.42
N HIS A 6 0.14 -6.36 11.66
CA HIS A 6 -0.28 -7.52 12.44
C HIS A 6 -1.45 -8.26 11.80
N ALA A 7 -2.48 -7.53 11.35
CA ALA A 7 -3.64 -8.09 10.67
C ALA A 7 -3.26 -8.80 9.37
N ILE A 8 -2.35 -8.24 8.57
CA ILE A 8 -1.81 -8.89 7.36
C ILE A 8 -1.09 -10.19 7.72
N LYS A 9 -0.12 -10.14 8.64
CA LYS A 9 0.64 -11.34 9.03
C LYS A 9 -0.28 -12.46 9.53
N ARG A 10 -1.30 -12.08 10.31
CA ARG A 10 -2.30 -13.04 10.80
C ARG A 10 -3.14 -13.61 9.65
N MET A 11 -3.62 -12.75 8.76
CA MET A 11 -4.38 -13.16 7.57
C MET A 11 -3.56 -14.13 6.70
N SER A 12 -2.30 -13.82 6.39
CA SER A 12 -1.41 -14.68 5.61
C SER A 12 -1.19 -16.04 6.27
N SER A 13 -1.01 -16.08 7.59
CA SER A 13 -0.92 -17.34 8.35
C SER A 13 -2.22 -18.18 8.28
N LEU A 14 -3.38 -17.53 8.33
CA LEU A 14 -4.68 -18.19 8.18
C LEU A 14 -4.89 -18.72 6.76
N VAL A 15 -4.47 -17.99 5.73
CA VAL A 15 -4.50 -18.43 4.32
C VAL A 15 -3.61 -19.66 4.13
N VAL A 16 -2.36 -19.63 4.62
CA VAL A 16 -1.46 -20.79 4.58
C VAL A 16 -2.10 -21.99 5.28
N THR A 17 -2.72 -21.79 6.45
CA THR A 17 -3.43 -22.84 7.17
C THR A 17 -4.59 -23.43 6.35
N LYS A 18 -5.38 -22.57 5.67
CA LYS A 18 -6.48 -22.98 4.79
C LYS A 18 -5.98 -23.79 3.59
N VAL A 19 -4.86 -23.40 2.99
CA VAL A 19 -4.27 -24.08 1.81
C VAL A 19 -3.69 -25.44 2.19
N LEU A 20 -2.96 -25.51 3.31
CA LEU A 20 -2.29 -26.74 3.78
C LEU A 20 -3.26 -27.77 4.37
N LYS A 21 -4.32 -27.34 5.06
CA LYS A 21 -5.33 -28.26 5.62
C LYS A 21 -6.43 -28.53 4.59
N LEU A 22 -6.35 -29.68 3.92
CA LEU A 22 -7.31 -30.12 2.87
C LEU A 22 -8.78 -29.99 3.30
N TRP A 23 -9.11 -30.27 4.57
CA TRP A 23 -10.49 -30.16 5.08
C TRP A 23 -10.99 -28.71 5.26
N LEU A 24 -10.08 -27.73 5.36
CA LEU A 24 -10.42 -26.30 5.44
C LEU A 24 -10.56 -25.65 4.06
N ARG A 25 -10.33 -26.38 2.96
CA ARG A 25 -10.44 -25.81 1.60
C ARG A 25 -11.87 -25.46 1.21
N ARG A 26 -12.86 -26.17 1.76
CA ARG A 26 -14.27 -25.83 1.54
C ARG A 26 -14.61 -24.57 2.33
N ASP A 27 -15.00 -23.52 1.62
CA ASP A 27 -15.30 -22.21 2.21
C ASP A 27 -16.31 -22.27 3.35
N PHE A 28 -17.40 -23.02 3.17
CA PHE A 28 -18.40 -23.20 4.21
C PHE A 28 -17.78 -23.73 5.52
N ILE A 29 -16.98 -24.80 5.43
CA ILE A 29 -16.31 -25.41 6.58
C ILE A 29 -15.36 -24.40 7.23
N PHE A 30 -14.58 -23.68 6.40
CA PHE A 30 -13.64 -22.68 6.89
C PHE A 30 -14.34 -21.55 7.65
N TYR A 31 -15.37 -20.93 7.07
CA TYR A 31 -16.10 -19.81 7.67
C TYR A 31 -16.87 -20.21 8.92
N SER A 32 -17.28 -21.47 9.05
CA SER A 32 -17.86 -22.00 10.29
C SER A 32 -16.83 -22.22 11.41
N THR A 33 -15.52 -22.24 11.12
CA THR A 33 -14.47 -22.45 12.13
C THR A 33 -14.00 -21.14 12.78
N LYS A 34 -13.29 -21.26 13.91
CA LYS A 34 -12.60 -20.12 14.54
C LYS A 34 -11.60 -19.45 13.59
N TYR A 35 -10.94 -20.22 12.72
CA TYR A 35 -10.02 -19.70 11.70
C TYR A 35 -10.72 -18.78 10.70
N GLY A 36 -11.92 -19.16 10.23
CA GLY A 36 -12.69 -18.35 9.29
C GLY A 36 -13.29 -17.10 9.93
N GLN A 37 -13.76 -17.20 11.18
CA GLN A 37 -14.23 -16.02 11.92
C GLN A 37 -13.10 -15.00 12.14
N GLU A 38 -11.91 -15.47 12.49
CA GLU A 38 -10.74 -14.62 12.65
C GLU A 38 -10.28 -14.02 11.32
N PHE A 39 -10.24 -14.82 10.25
CA PHE A 39 -9.94 -14.35 8.90
C PHE A 39 -10.90 -13.21 8.48
N HIS A 40 -12.20 -13.37 8.72
CA HIS A 40 -13.18 -12.34 8.39
C HIS A 40 -12.99 -11.05 9.22
N LYS A 41 -12.62 -11.16 10.50
CA LYS A 41 -12.28 -9.99 11.34
C LYS A 41 -11.06 -9.25 10.80
N CYS A 42 -9.99 -9.98 10.47
CA CYS A 42 -8.79 -9.39 9.86
C CYS A 42 -9.12 -8.72 8.53
N LEU A 43 -9.84 -9.41 7.64
CA LEU A 43 -10.23 -8.88 6.33
C LEU A 43 -11.07 -7.60 6.46
N LYS A 44 -12.07 -7.60 7.36
CA LYS A 44 -12.90 -6.42 7.62
C LYS A 44 -12.06 -5.24 8.14
N PHE A 45 -11.11 -5.51 9.03
CA PHE A 45 -10.20 -4.48 9.51
C PHE A 45 -9.34 -3.90 8.39
N LEU A 46 -8.78 -4.76 7.52
CA LEU A 46 -7.94 -4.34 6.40
C LEU A 46 -8.70 -3.45 5.40
N HIS A 47 -9.89 -3.88 4.97
CA HIS A 47 -10.74 -3.07 4.08
C HIS A 47 -11.12 -1.73 4.73
N ASN A 48 -11.53 -1.72 6.00
CA ASN A 48 -11.86 -0.47 6.70
C ASN A 48 -10.65 0.48 6.76
N PHE A 49 -9.44 -0.08 6.93
CA PHE A 49 -8.22 0.70 6.99
C PHE A 49 -7.89 1.34 5.64
N THR A 50 -7.99 0.60 4.54
CA THR A 50 -7.73 1.14 3.19
C THR A 50 -8.82 2.08 2.71
N GLU A 51 -10.10 1.78 2.97
CA GLU A 51 -11.21 2.70 2.70
C GLU A 51 -11.02 4.05 3.41
N LYS A 52 -10.56 4.04 4.66
CA LYS A 52 -10.22 5.26 5.40
C LYS A 52 -9.12 6.06 4.69
N ILE A 53 -8.04 5.41 4.26
CA ILE A 53 -6.93 6.07 3.55
C ILE A 53 -7.41 6.68 2.23
N ILE A 54 -8.18 5.93 1.44
CA ILE A 54 -8.74 6.40 0.17
C ILE A 54 -9.60 7.64 0.41
N ARG A 55 -10.49 7.60 1.40
CA ARG A 55 -11.36 8.73 1.75
C ARG A 55 -10.58 9.96 2.19
N GLU A 56 -9.64 9.82 3.12
CA GLU A 56 -8.79 10.92 3.60
C GLU A 56 -7.97 11.52 2.45
N ARG A 57 -7.47 10.69 1.55
CA ARG A 57 -6.71 11.14 0.39
C ARG A 57 -7.58 11.86 -0.62
N LYS A 58 -8.77 11.34 -0.94
CA LYS A 58 -9.74 11.95 -1.87
C LYS A 58 -10.15 13.35 -1.42
N ILE A 59 -10.45 13.54 -0.12
CA ILE A 59 -10.77 14.86 0.45
C ILE A 59 -9.59 15.83 0.27
N THR A 60 -8.39 15.39 0.63
CA THR A 60 -7.17 16.22 0.53
C THR A 60 -6.86 16.58 -0.92
N TYR A 61 -7.04 15.64 -1.84
CA TYR A 61 -6.81 15.82 -3.28
C TYR A 61 -7.76 16.86 -3.88
N LEU A 62 -9.06 16.77 -3.58
CA LEU A 62 -10.05 17.75 -4.04
C LEU A 62 -9.77 19.16 -3.49
N ALA A 63 -9.38 19.26 -2.22
CA ALA A 63 -9.02 20.54 -1.62
C ALA A 63 -7.76 21.16 -2.26
N GLN A 64 -6.80 20.33 -2.69
CA GLN A 64 -5.62 20.80 -3.42
C GLN A 64 -5.96 21.25 -4.84
N LYS A 65 -6.81 20.49 -5.55
CA LYS A 65 -7.26 20.81 -6.91
C LYS A 65 -8.02 22.15 -6.94
N ALA A 66 -8.95 22.36 -6.02
CA ALA A 66 -9.69 23.62 -5.90
C ALA A 66 -8.78 24.84 -5.63
N LYS A 67 -7.70 24.67 -4.85
CA LYS A 67 -6.71 25.73 -4.63
C LYS A 67 -5.87 26.04 -5.87
N GLN A 68 -5.57 25.03 -6.68
CA GLN A 68 -4.83 25.20 -7.93
C GLN A 68 -5.67 25.91 -8.99
N GLU A 69 -6.95 25.55 -9.12
CA GLU A 69 -7.89 26.21 -10.02
C GLU A 69 -8.08 27.69 -9.64
N ASN A 70 -8.14 28.02 -8.34
CA ASN A 70 -8.22 29.41 -7.89
C ASN A 70 -6.93 30.22 -8.12
N ASN A 71 -5.76 29.59 -8.15
CA ASN A 71 -4.49 30.26 -8.44
C ASN A 71 -4.22 30.42 -9.94
N GLN A 72 -4.80 29.57 -10.80
CA GLN A 72 -4.65 29.68 -12.26
C GLN A 72 -5.41 30.88 -12.86
N PHE A 73 -6.35 31.48 -12.13
CA PHE A 73 -7.01 32.71 -12.58
C PHE A 73 -6.16 33.99 -12.41
N ASN A 74 -4.96 33.91 -11.80
CA ASN A 74 -4.14 35.08 -11.48
C ASN A 74 -2.78 35.15 -12.22
N ASP A 75 -2.39 34.15 -13.00
CA ASP A 75 -1.12 34.18 -13.75
C ASP A 75 -1.34 33.78 -15.21
N ASP A 76 -1.44 34.80 -16.08
CA ASP A 76 -1.41 34.72 -17.55
C ASP A 76 0.01 34.44 -18.11
N ASP A 77 0.93 33.91 -17.29
CA ASP A 77 2.28 33.56 -17.73
C ASP A 77 2.41 32.05 -17.92
N GLU A 78 2.38 31.64 -19.19
CA GLU A 78 2.51 30.29 -19.73
C GLU A 78 3.92 29.72 -19.47
N VAL A 79 4.30 29.57 -18.20
CA VAL A 79 5.49 28.80 -17.81
C VAL A 79 5.08 27.34 -17.76
N TYR A 80 5.64 26.54 -18.68
CA TYR A 80 5.49 25.09 -18.77
C TYR A 80 5.99 24.41 -17.48
N LEU A 81 5.16 24.42 -16.43
CA LEU A 81 5.47 23.76 -15.16
C LEU A 81 5.58 22.25 -15.42
N PRO A 82 6.68 21.58 -15.03
CA PRO A 82 6.82 20.15 -15.21
C PRO A 82 5.66 19.44 -14.50
N LYS A 83 4.90 18.63 -15.26
CA LYS A 83 3.79 17.83 -14.72
C LYS A 83 4.29 17.06 -13.50
N LYS A 84 3.89 17.49 -12.30
CA LYS A 84 4.27 16.87 -11.04
C LYS A 84 3.92 15.37 -11.12
N ARG A 85 4.92 14.50 -10.99
CA ARG A 85 4.74 13.05 -10.99
C ARG A 85 3.75 12.70 -9.87
N ARG A 86 2.62 12.11 -10.23
CA ARG A 86 1.53 11.79 -9.30
C ARG A 86 1.85 10.48 -8.57
N ALA A 87 1.51 10.42 -7.30
CA ALA A 87 1.51 9.17 -6.56
C ALA A 87 0.42 8.24 -7.13
N PHE A 88 0.59 6.93 -6.99
CA PHE A 88 -0.34 5.92 -7.52
C PHE A 88 -1.80 6.19 -7.13
N LEU A 89 -2.07 6.40 -5.84
CA LEU A 89 -3.42 6.68 -5.34
C LEU A 89 -4.01 7.98 -5.91
N ASP A 90 -3.19 9.01 -6.13
CA ASP A 90 -3.67 10.27 -6.75
C ASP A 90 -4.07 10.05 -8.21
N SER A 91 -3.36 9.16 -8.93
CA SER A 91 -3.72 8.79 -10.29
C SER A 91 -5.05 8.04 -10.34
N LEU A 92 -5.30 7.10 -9.40
CA LEU A 92 -6.58 6.40 -9.30
C LEU A 92 -7.73 7.35 -8.97
N ILE A 93 -7.53 8.27 -8.02
CA ILE A 93 -8.54 9.28 -7.64
C ILE A 93 -8.87 10.20 -8.82
N GLU A 94 -7.88 10.64 -9.60
CA GLU A 94 -8.16 11.47 -10.78
C GLU A 94 -8.94 10.68 -11.84
N LEU A 95 -8.59 9.42 -12.09
CA LEU A 95 -9.30 8.59 -13.07
C LEU A 95 -10.77 8.39 -12.66
N ASP A 96 -11.02 8.18 -11.38
CA ASP A 96 -12.37 8.11 -10.79
C ASP A 96 -13.15 9.41 -10.99
N ILE A 97 -12.51 10.57 -10.77
CA ILE A 97 -13.14 11.89 -10.98
C ILE A 97 -13.43 12.14 -12.47
N GLN A 98 -12.51 11.78 -13.37
CA GLN A 98 -12.65 12.02 -14.81
C GLN A 98 -13.63 11.05 -15.47
N ASN A 99 -13.69 9.81 -14.98
CA ASN A 99 -14.53 8.75 -15.55
C ASN A 99 -15.30 8.01 -14.43
N PRO A 100 -16.39 8.60 -13.89
CA PRO A 100 -17.11 8.05 -12.73
C PRO A 100 -17.75 6.67 -12.93
N THR A 101 -17.80 6.17 -14.17
CA THR A 101 -18.37 4.85 -14.52
C THR A 101 -17.31 3.81 -14.87
N LEU A 102 -16.03 4.19 -14.91
CA LEU A 102 -14.95 3.29 -15.33
C LEU A 102 -14.55 2.32 -14.22
N PHE A 103 -14.53 2.79 -12.97
CA PHE A 103 -14.18 2.00 -11.79
C PHE A 103 -15.25 2.16 -10.72
N THR A 104 -15.52 1.08 -9.99
CA THR A 104 -16.28 1.16 -8.75
C THR A 104 -15.35 1.51 -7.58
N GLU A 105 -15.89 2.03 -6.49
CA GLU A 105 -15.11 2.25 -5.26
C GLU A 105 -14.44 0.96 -4.76
N LYS A 106 -15.07 -0.19 -5.02
CA LYS A 106 -14.52 -1.50 -4.70
C LYS A 106 -13.26 -1.80 -5.52
N ASP A 107 -13.26 -1.52 -6.82
CA ASP A 107 -12.10 -1.77 -7.70
C ASP A 107 -10.90 -0.92 -7.26
N ILE A 108 -11.15 0.37 -6.94
CA ILE A 108 -10.11 1.26 -6.41
C ILE A 108 -9.55 0.72 -5.08
N ARG A 109 -10.42 0.24 -4.19
CA ARG A 109 -9.98 -0.36 -2.92
C ARG A 109 -9.14 -1.59 -3.15
N GLU A 110 -9.52 -2.48 -4.05
CA GLU A 110 -8.77 -3.71 -4.34
C GLU A 110 -7.36 -3.43 -4.88
N GLU A 111 -7.20 -2.42 -5.74
CA GLU A 111 -5.88 -1.97 -6.21
C GLU A 111 -5.04 -1.37 -5.08
N VAL A 112 -5.67 -0.59 -4.20
CA VAL A 112 -4.98 0.00 -3.02
C VAL A 112 -4.59 -1.08 -2.01
N ASP A 113 -5.47 -2.04 -1.73
CA ASP A 113 -5.21 -3.19 -0.86
C ASP A 113 -3.98 -3.98 -1.36
N THR A 114 -3.95 -4.27 -2.67
CA THR A 114 -2.86 -4.99 -3.32
C THR A 114 -1.54 -4.22 -3.20
N PHE A 115 -1.52 -2.95 -3.60
CA PHE A 115 -0.31 -2.14 -3.56
C PHE A 115 0.24 -1.98 -2.12
N MET A 116 -0.65 -1.77 -1.14
CA MET A 116 -0.24 -1.60 0.26
C MET A 116 0.28 -2.89 0.89
N PHE A 117 -0.26 -4.05 0.50
CA PHE A 117 0.21 -5.35 0.94
C PHE A 117 1.58 -5.68 0.32
N GLU A 118 1.64 -5.71 -1.01
CA GLU A 118 2.81 -6.17 -1.74
C GLU A 118 4.02 -5.25 -1.56
N GLY A 119 3.77 -3.93 -1.56
CA GLY A 119 4.82 -2.93 -1.48
C GLY A 119 5.58 -2.92 -0.15
N HIS A 120 4.94 -3.33 0.95
CA HIS A 120 5.54 -3.31 2.27
C HIS A 120 6.15 -4.67 2.67
N ASP A 121 5.42 -5.77 2.50
CA ASP A 121 5.83 -7.06 3.07
C ASP A 121 7.07 -7.63 2.36
N THR A 122 7.12 -7.50 1.02
CA THR A 122 8.25 -8.00 0.22
C THR A 122 9.53 -7.19 0.44
N THR A 123 9.41 -5.86 0.45
CA THR A 123 10.55 -4.94 0.65
C THR A 123 11.09 -5.03 2.07
N SER A 124 10.22 -5.19 3.07
CA SER A 124 10.63 -5.42 4.46
C SER A 124 11.45 -6.70 4.59
N ALA A 125 11.00 -7.80 3.96
CA ALA A 125 11.75 -9.06 3.96
C ALA A 125 13.11 -8.89 3.27
N ALA A 126 13.15 -8.25 2.10
CA ALA A 126 14.38 -7.98 1.36
C ALA A 126 15.38 -7.16 2.20
N LEU A 127 14.91 -6.10 2.87
CA LEU A 127 15.75 -5.27 3.74
C LEU A 127 16.28 -6.06 4.94
N VAL A 128 15.45 -6.90 5.57
CA VAL A 128 15.89 -7.76 6.68
C VAL A 128 17.01 -8.70 6.23
N PHE A 129 16.87 -9.34 5.07
CA PHE A 129 17.93 -10.20 4.54
C PHE A 129 19.17 -9.41 4.13
N ALA A 130 19.01 -8.24 3.52
CA ALA A 130 20.13 -7.38 3.16
C ALA A 130 20.94 -6.96 4.40
N LEU A 131 20.26 -6.49 5.45
CA LEU A 131 20.90 -6.12 6.71
C LEU A 131 21.57 -7.32 7.40
N TYR A 132 20.92 -8.49 7.38
CA TYR A 132 21.50 -9.72 7.90
C TYR A 132 22.81 -10.08 7.18
N GLN A 133 22.83 -9.95 5.84
CA GLN A 133 24.02 -10.24 5.05
C GLN A 133 25.12 -9.22 5.28
N LEU A 134 24.81 -7.93 5.37
CA LEU A 134 25.80 -6.90 5.68
C LEU A 134 26.42 -7.16 7.06
N GLY A 135 25.60 -7.35 8.09
CA GLY A 135 26.09 -7.61 9.45
C GLY A 135 26.89 -8.92 9.60
N SER A 136 26.70 -9.88 8.68
CA SER A 136 27.43 -11.15 8.68
C SER A 136 28.72 -11.11 7.84
N ASN A 137 28.92 -10.08 7.02
CA ASN A 137 30.08 -9.95 6.12
C ASN A 137 30.72 -8.55 6.29
N PRO A 138 31.57 -8.36 7.32
CA PRO A 138 32.14 -7.05 7.64
C PRO A 138 32.90 -6.38 6.49
N ASP A 139 33.62 -7.17 5.70
CA ASP A 139 34.37 -6.67 4.54
C ASP A 139 33.47 -6.09 3.44
N ILE A 140 32.26 -6.62 3.29
CA ILE A 140 31.24 -6.10 2.37
C ILE A 140 30.53 -4.89 2.99
N GLN A 141 30.22 -4.95 4.28
CA GLN A 141 29.63 -3.82 5.00
C GLN A 141 30.52 -2.57 4.94
N ASP A 142 31.84 -2.73 5.14
CA ASP A 142 32.80 -1.62 5.07
C ASP A 142 32.87 -1.02 3.66
N LYS A 143 32.79 -1.85 2.61
CA LYS A 143 32.73 -1.35 1.22
C LYS A 143 31.49 -0.50 0.98
N VAL A 144 30.31 -0.97 1.41
CA VAL A 144 29.06 -0.22 1.29
C VAL A 144 29.12 1.07 2.11
N TYR A 145 29.67 1.02 3.33
CA TYR A 145 29.86 2.21 4.15
C TYR A 145 30.73 3.25 3.45
N ASN A 146 31.90 2.85 2.94
CA ASN A 146 32.83 3.76 2.24
C ASN A 146 32.20 4.35 0.96
N GLU A 147 31.38 3.57 0.24
CA GLU A 147 30.63 4.09 -0.91
C GLU A 147 29.62 5.16 -0.49
N LEU A 148 28.86 4.93 0.58
CA LEU A 148 27.90 5.89 1.11
C LEU A 148 28.61 7.17 1.62
N ASP A 149 29.71 7.02 2.36
CA ASP A 149 30.55 8.13 2.85
C ASP A 149 31.09 8.97 1.68
N ALA A 150 31.58 8.34 0.62
CA ALA A 150 32.07 9.03 -0.57
C ALA A 150 30.99 9.83 -1.33
N ILE A 151 29.72 9.36 -1.32
CA ILE A 151 28.61 10.02 -2.01
C ILE A 151 27.98 11.13 -1.15
N PHE A 152 27.78 10.85 0.14
CA PHE A 152 26.96 11.68 1.03
C PHE A 152 27.74 12.49 2.07
N GLY A 153 28.98 12.12 2.37
CA GLY A 153 29.84 12.78 3.36
C GLY A 153 29.69 12.25 4.77
#